data_AF-A0A4V1T1N4-F1
#
_entry.id   AF-A0A4V1T1N4-F1
#
_cell.length_a   1.000
_cell.length_b   1.000
_cell.length_c   1.000
_cell.angle_alpha   90.00
_cell.angle_beta   90.00
_cell.angle_gamma   90.00
#
_symmetry.space_group_name_H-M   'P 1'
#
loop_
_entity.id
_entity.type
_entity.pdbx_description
1 polymer ?
#
loop_
_entity_poly.entity_id
_entity_poly.type
_entity_poly.pdbx_seq_one_letter_code
_entity_poly.pdbx_strand_id
1 'polypeptide(L)'
;GTSAMRQRFSPSDLVATALGSCMMTIMGIAARAHNINIDGTTCDVEKIMVTEPRRIGEIKAHLEFPKSASYTDKEKKILEHAALTCPVFESLHPDCKKTVDFIWP
;
A
#
# COMPACT_ATOMS: atom_id res chain seq x y z
N GLY A 1 22.36 14.99 15.14
CA GLY A 1 21.30 14.74 16.12
C GLY A 1 20.59 13.48 15.72
N THR A 2 20.83 12.39 16.45
CA THR A 2 20.27 11.07 16.17
C THR A 2 18.78 11.07 16.50
N SER A 3 17.93 11.00 15.47
CA SER A 3 16.49 10.84 15.63
C SER A 3 16.24 9.54 16.40
N ALA A 4 15.66 9.64 17.59
CA ALA A 4 15.25 8.51 18.38
C ALA A 4 14.35 7.58 17.55
N MET A 5 14.76 6.32 17.42
CA MET A 5 13.95 5.25 16.86
C MET A 5 12.61 5.21 17.59
N ARG A 6 11.49 5.44 16.89
CA ARG A 6 10.15 5.21 17.42
C ARG A 6 10.03 3.72 17.77
N GLN A 7 10.20 3.38 19.03
CA GLN A 7 10.09 1.99 19.50
C GLN A 7 8.64 1.49 19.63
N ARG A 8 7.63 2.29 19.26
CA ARG A 8 6.21 1.92 19.31
C ARG A 8 5.45 2.53 18.15
N PHE A 9 4.70 1.69 17.43
CA PHE A 9 3.73 2.11 16.43
C PHE A 9 2.52 2.73 17.14
N SER A 10 2.10 3.92 16.70
CA SER A 10 0.82 4.48 17.15
C SER A 10 -0.35 3.74 16.48
N PRO A 11 -1.57 3.78 17.04
CA PRO A 11 -2.73 3.13 16.42
C PRO A 11 -2.96 3.53 14.96
N SER A 12 -2.71 4.80 14.59
CA SER A 12 -2.81 5.23 13.20
C SER A 12 -1.63 4.81 12.32
N ASP A 13 -0.45 4.49 12.90
CA ASP A 13 0.60 3.81 12.13
C ASP A 13 0.12 2.40 11.76
N LEU A 14 -0.48 1.68 12.71
CA LEU A 14 -1.02 0.35 12.46
C LEU A 14 -2.12 0.35 11.39
N VAL A 15 -2.98 1.38 11.34
CA VAL A 15 -3.98 1.53 10.27
C VAL A 15 -3.32 1.73 8.90
N ALA A 16 -2.30 2.58 8.81
CA ALA A 16 -1.57 2.79 7.56
C ALA A 16 -0.84 1.51 7.11
N THR A 17 -0.19 0.81 8.04
CA THR A 17 0.43 -0.49 7.77
C THR A 17 -0.60 -1.55 7.38
N ALA A 18 -1.79 -1.55 7.99
CA ALA A 18 -2.85 -2.48 7.62
C ALA A 18 -3.32 -2.28 6.18
N LEU A 19 -3.36 -1.03 5.68
CA LEU A 19 -3.65 -0.75 4.27
C LEU A 19 -2.59 -1.38 3.35
N GLY A 20 -1.31 -1.10 3.58
CA GLY A 20 -0.22 -1.64 2.78
C GLY A 20 -0.18 -3.18 2.79
N SER A 21 -0.32 -3.78 3.97
CA SER A 21 -0.39 -5.25 4.13
C SER A 21 -1.60 -5.85 3.41
N CYS A 22 -2.75 -5.18 3.46
CA CYS A 22 -3.96 -5.63 2.76
C CYS A 22 -3.75 -5.59 1.24
N MET A 23 -3.22 -4.49 0.71
CA MET A 23 -2.89 -4.36 -0.73
C MET A 23 -1.98 -5.51 -1.18
N MET A 24 -0.86 -5.72 -0.48
CA MET A 24 0.12 -6.77 -0.81
C MET A 24 -0.50 -8.17 -0.74
N THR A 25 -1.39 -8.41 0.24
CA THR A 25 -2.08 -9.70 0.39
C THR A 25 -3.01 -9.97 -0.78
N ILE A 26 -3.87 -9.01 -1.15
CA ILE A 26 -4.84 -9.17 -2.24
C ILE A 26 -4.12 -9.23 -3.59
N MET A 27 -3.07 -8.43 -3.79
CA MET A 27 -2.18 -8.56 -4.94
C MET A 27 -1.57 -9.96 -5.03
N GLY A 28 -1.03 -10.52 -3.94
CA GLY A 28 -0.46 -11.87 -3.93
C GLY A 28 -1.48 -12.97 -4.24
N ILE A 29 -2.75 -12.78 -3.85
CA ILE A 29 -3.84 -13.67 -4.25
C ILE A 29 -4.11 -13.58 -5.75
N ALA A 30 -4.26 -12.36 -6.29
CA ALA A 30 -4.49 -12.14 -7.73
C ALA A 30 -3.31 -12.64 -8.57
N ALA A 31 -2.08 -12.35 -8.14
CA ALA A 31 -0.85 -12.78 -8.79
C ALA A 31 -0.80 -14.31 -8.93
N ARG A 32 -1.10 -15.05 -7.86
CA ARG A 32 -1.17 -16.51 -7.90
C ARG A 32 -2.26 -17.03 -8.84
N ALA A 33 -3.45 -16.43 -8.81
CA ALA A 33 -4.56 -16.83 -9.70
C ALA A 33 -4.25 -16.60 -11.19
N HIS A 34 -3.39 -15.62 -11.50
CA HIS A 34 -3.00 -15.27 -12.86
C HIS A 34 -1.57 -15.70 -13.23
N ASN A 35 -0.89 -16.48 -12.38
CA ASN A 35 0.48 -16.97 -12.57
C ASN A 35 1.52 -15.84 -12.81
N ILE A 36 1.39 -14.75 -12.05
CA ILE A 36 2.29 -13.58 -12.06
C ILE A 36 3.27 -13.67 -10.89
N ASN A 37 4.57 -13.51 -11.13
CA ASN A 37 5.55 -13.44 -10.05
C ASN A 37 5.73 -12.00 -9.54
N ILE A 38 5.50 -11.80 -8.25
CA ILE A 38 5.69 -10.50 -7.57
C ILE A 38 6.67 -10.60 -6.39
N ASP A 39 7.43 -11.68 -6.29
CA ASP A 39 8.42 -11.89 -5.22
C ASP A 39 9.45 -10.76 -5.20
N GLY A 40 9.69 -10.19 -4.02
CA GLY A 40 10.56 -9.03 -3.85
C GLY A 40 9.88 -7.67 -4.01
N THR A 41 8.56 -7.64 -4.29
CA THR A 41 7.79 -6.39 -4.23
C THR A 41 7.74 -5.86 -2.80
N THR A 42 7.98 -4.57 -2.61
CA THR A 42 7.88 -3.88 -1.31
C THR A 42 6.75 -2.86 -1.33
N CYS A 43 6.27 -2.47 -0.16
CA CYS A 43 5.26 -1.43 0.00
C CYS A 43 5.64 -0.51 1.17
N ASP A 44 5.98 0.73 0.85
CA ASP A 44 6.25 1.78 1.82
C ASP A 44 5.00 2.64 2.05
N VAL A 45 4.64 2.83 3.31
CA VAL A 45 3.45 3.58 3.70
C VAL A 45 3.81 4.81 4.52
N GLU A 46 3.26 5.95 4.11
CA GLU A 46 3.32 7.21 4.85
C GLU A 46 1.90 7.67 5.20
N LYS A 47 1.68 8.09 6.44
CA LYS A 47 0.42 8.71 6.85
C LYS A 47 0.61 10.20 7.08
N ILE A 48 -0.38 10.98 6.68
CA ILE A 48 -0.47 12.41 6.95
C ILE A 48 -1.68 12.63 7.85
N MET A 49 -1.43 13.24 9.02
CA MET A 49 -2.47 13.56 9.98
C MET A 49 -3.00 14.97 9.70
N VAL A 50 -4.32 15.15 9.76
CA VAL A 50 -4.96 16.48 9.78
C VAL A 50 -5.44 16.79 11.19
N THR A 51 -5.60 18.07 11.50
CA THR A 51 -6.14 18.58 12.77
C THR A 51 -7.60 18.99 12.62
N GLU A 52 -8.33 19.09 13.74
CA GLU A 52 -9.73 19.57 13.77
C GLU A 52 -10.76 18.80 12.91
N PRO A 53 -11.19 17.59 13.34
CA PRO A 53 -10.64 16.76 14.40
C PRO A 53 -9.36 16.04 13.95
N ARG A 54 -8.51 15.68 14.92
CA ARG A 54 -7.29 14.91 14.67
C ARG A 54 -7.62 13.53 14.08
N ARG A 55 -7.27 13.30 12.82
CA ARG A 55 -7.49 12.02 12.11
C ARG A 55 -6.46 11.81 11.00
N ILE A 56 -6.44 10.62 10.41
CA ILE A 56 -5.66 10.36 9.20
C ILE A 56 -6.35 11.10 8.05
N GLY A 57 -5.66 12.07 7.44
CA GLY A 57 -6.17 12.80 6.28
C GLY A 57 -5.73 12.18 4.96
N GLU A 58 -4.52 11.61 4.93
CA GLU A 58 -4.02 10.90 3.76
C GLU A 58 -3.15 9.71 4.16
N ILE A 59 -3.23 8.63 3.38
CA ILE A 59 -2.26 7.54 3.38
C ILE A 59 -1.67 7.44 1.98
N LYS A 60 -0.34 7.49 1.90
CA LYS A 60 0.41 7.25 0.68
C LYS A 60 1.01 5.86 0.73
N ALA A 61 0.77 5.06 -0.29
CA ALA A 61 1.37 3.74 -0.46
C ALA A 61 2.23 3.74 -1.73
N HIS A 62 3.50 3.41 -1.59
CA HIS A 62 4.43 3.29 -2.70
C HIS A 62 4.80 1.82 -2.85
N LEU A 63 4.37 1.21 -3.95
CA LEU A 63 4.65 -0.18 -4.26
C LEU A 63 5.81 -0.25 -5.24
N GLU A 64 6.95 -0.79 -4.81
CA GLU A 64 8.13 -0.95 -5.66
C GLU A 64 8.26 -2.41 -6.09
N PHE A 65 8.23 -2.64 -7.40
CA PHE A 65 8.38 -3.97 -7.98
C PHE A 65 9.87 -4.25 -8.31
N PRO A 66 10.30 -5.52 -8.28
CA PRO A 66 11.70 -5.86 -8.54
C PRO A 66 12.14 -5.42 -9.94
N LYS A 67 13.24 -4.65 -10.03
CA LYS A 67 13.79 -4.17 -11.32
C LYS A 67 14.18 -5.26 -12.31
N SER A 68 14.38 -6.49 -11.83
CA SER A 68 14.68 -7.66 -12.67
C SER A 68 13.43 -8.33 -13.25
N ALA A 69 12.23 -7.95 -12.80
CA ALA A 69 10.98 -8.48 -13.30
C ALA A 69 10.50 -7.73 -14.55
N SER A 70 9.57 -8.33 -15.29
CA SER A 70 8.87 -7.68 -16.40
C SER A 70 7.39 -7.98 -16.28
N TYR A 71 6.56 -6.97 -16.51
CA TYR A 71 5.11 -7.06 -16.39
C TYR A 71 4.47 -6.48 -17.65
N THR A 72 3.57 -7.24 -18.24
CA THR A 72 2.68 -6.76 -19.30
C THR A 72 1.67 -5.76 -18.74
N ASP A 73 1.12 -4.89 -19.59
CA ASP A 73 0.10 -3.92 -19.17
C ASP A 73 -1.15 -4.59 -18.56
N LYS A 74 -1.45 -5.82 -19.00
CA LYS A 74 -2.56 -6.60 -18.44
C LYS A 74 -2.26 -7.02 -17.01
N GLU A 75 -1.05 -7.51 -16.73
CA GLU A 75 -0.63 -7.92 -15.39
C GLU A 75 -0.58 -6.72 -14.45
N LYS A 76 -0.04 -5.58 -14.93
CA LYS A 76 -0.05 -4.32 -14.17
C LYS A 76 -1.45 -3.94 -13.74
N LYS A 77 -2.41 -3.92 -14.68
CA LYS A 77 -3.82 -3.61 -14.38
C LYS A 77 -4.46 -4.59 -13.38
N ILE A 78 -4.16 -5.88 -13.47
CA ILE A 78 -4.67 -6.88 -12.53
C ILE A 78 -4.16 -6.58 -11.11
N LEU A 79 -2.87 -6.31 -10.98
CA LEU A 79 -2.23 -6.02 -9.69
C LEU A 79 -2.69 -4.67 -9.11
N GLU A 80 -2.77 -3.64 -9.94
CA GLU A 80 -3.28 -2.32 -9.56
C GLU A 80 -4.71 -2.41 -9.06
N HIS A 81 -5.58 -3.09 -9.80
CA HIS A 81 -6.97 -3.29 -9.39
C HIS A 81 -7.06 -4.03 -8.05
N ALA A 82 -6.31 -5.13 -7.90
CA ALA A 82 -6.27 -5.91 -6.67
C ALA A 82 -5.85 -5.09 -5.44
N ALA A 83 -4.85 -4.22 -5.57
CA ALA A 83 -4.42 -3.31 -4.50
C ALA A 83 -5.47 -2.24 -4.18
N LEU A 84 -6.01 -1.60 -5.22
CA LEU A 84 -6.93 -0.47 -5.11
C LEU A 84 -8.34 -0.86 -4.67
N THR A 85 -8.69 -2.15 -4.71
CA THR A 85 -9.98 -2.66 -4.21
C THR A 85 -9.82 -3.63 -3.03
N CYS A 86 -8.69 -3.56 -2.31
CA CYS A 86 -8.49 -4.43 -1.16
C CYS A 86 -9.48 -4.04 -0.02
N PRO A 87 -9.90 -4.99 0.84
CA PRO A 87 -10.90 -4.72 1.86
C PRO A 87 -10.61 -3.50 2.76
N VAL A 88 -9.35 -3.27 3.13
CA VAL A 88 -8.97 -2.11 3.95
C VAL A 88 -9.09 -0.80 3.16
N PHE A 89 -8.69 -0.76 1.89
CA PHE A 89 -8.83 0.43 1.04
C PHE A 89 -10.28 0.92 0.97
N GLU A 90 -11.21 -0.03 0.79
CA GLU A 90 -12.66 0.20 0.73
C GLU A 90 -13.28 0.49 2.10
N SER A 91 -12.62 0.09 3.20
CA SER A 91 -13.12 0.31 4.57
C SER A 91 -12.69 1.64 5.18
N LEU A 92 -11.67 2.30 4.62
CA LEU A 92 -11.19 3.59 5.11
C LEU A 92 -12.21 4.70 4.81
N HIS A 93 -12.37 5.61 5.76
CA HIS A 93 -13.27 6.76 5.66
C HIS A 93 -13.14 7.46 4.28
N PRO A 94 -14.25 7.84 3.61
CA PRO A 94 -14.21 8.44 2.28
C PRO A 94 -13.30 9.68 2.17
N ASP A 95 -13.30 10.54 3.20
CA ASP A 95 -12.44 11.74 3.27
C ASP A 95 -10.95 11.44 3.52
N CYS A 96 -10.58 10.20 3.84
CA CYS A 96 -9.17 9.82 3.93
C CYS A 96 -8.64 9.64 2.51
N LYS A 97 -7.83 10.58 2.03
CA LYS A 97 -7.21 10.47 0.72
C LYS A 97 -6.26 9.26 0.68
N LYS A 98 -6.32 8.49 -0.40
CA LYS A 98 -5.48 7.30 -0.60
C LYS A 98 -4.69 7.54 -1.87
N THR A 99 -3.40 7.82 -1.74
CA THR A 99 -2.49 8.02 -2.89
C THR A 99 -1.67 6.76 -3.05
N VAL A 100 -1.71 6.16 -4.23
CA VAL A 100 -1.04 4.87 -4.48
C VAL A 100 -0.20 5.00 -5.74
N ASP A 101 1.10 4.77 -5.59
CA ASP A 101 2.06 4.82 -6.68
C ASP A 101 2.61 3.41 -6.91
N PHE A 102 2.59 2.97 -8.18
CA PHE A 102 3.15 1.69 -8.61
C PHE A 102 4.43 1.97 -9.39
N ILE A 103 5.58 1.62 -8.81
CA ILE A 103 6.89 1.79 -9.41
C ILE A 103 7.26 0.49 -10.13
N TRP A 104 6.95 0.46 -11.41
CA TRP A 104 7.27 -0.64 -12.30
C TRP A 104 8.76 -0.59 -12.75
N PRO A 105 9.35 -1.73 -13.15
CA PRO A 105 10.68 -1.79 -13.75
C PRO A 105 10.82 -1.00 -15.05
#